data_AF-A0A971T0G3-F1
#
_entry.id   AF-A0A971T0G3-F1
#
_cell.length_a   1.000
_cell.length_b   1.000
_cell.length_c   1.000
_cell.angle_alpha   90.00
_cell.angle_beta   90.00
_cell.angle_gamma   90.00
#
_symmetry.space_group_name_H-M   'P 1'
#
loop_
_entity.id
_entity.type
_entity.pdbx_description
1 polymer ?
#
loop_
_entity_poly.entity_id
_entity_poly.type
_entity_poly.pdbx_seq_one_letter_code
_entity_poly.pdbx_strand_id
1 'polypeptide(L)'
;MMRYAPHEVGITGGRSGNVELALPLPQGYGGRQVQVWHCKADHVEKMTLTVSGNRATGLFSSLSPFAVFAGSGTPQTGDGSNPWLWAGLGALALAALGGLLLWRRRAARRT
;
A
#
# COMPACT_ATOMS: atom_id res chain seq x y z
N MET A 1 -11.22 17.73 0.64
CA MET A 1 -10.10 17.25 1.48
C MET A 1 -10.54 16.00 2.23
N MET A 2 -9.97 14.83 1.92
CA MET A 2 -10.15 13.62 2.73
C MET A 2 -9.42 13.84 4.07
N ARG A 3 -10.09 13.58 5.20
CA ARG A 3 -9.49 13.64 6.52
C ARG A 3 -9.06 12.24 6.92
N TYR A 4 -7.78 12.08 7.25
CA TYR A 4 -7.16 10.83 7.69
C TYR A 4 -6.67 10.98 9.13
N ALA A 5 -6.80 9.92 9.92
CA ALA A 5 -6.23 9.82 11.27
C ALA A 5 -5.37 8.54 11.33
N PRO A 6 -4.04 8.64 11.11
CA PRO A 6 -3.17 7.49 11.25
C PRO A 6 -3.03 7.11 12.73
N HIS A 7 -3.20 5.83 13.05
CA HIS A 7 -3.02 5.29 14.39
C HIS A 7 -2.02 4.15 14.34
N GLU A 8 -0.91 4.30 15.05
CA GLU A 8 0.06 3.22 15.24
C GLU A 8 -0.41 2.34 16.40
N VAL A 9 -0.58 1.05 16.15
CA VAL A 9 -0.93 0.06 17.17
C VAL A 9 0.15 -1.01 17.13
N GLY A 10 1.09 -0.92 18.08
CA GLY A 10 2.12 -1.93 18.28
C GLY A 10 1.63 -3.02 19.25
N ILE A 11 1.81 -4.28 18.87
CA ILE A 11 1.66 -5.41 19.80
C ILE A 11 3.07 -5.92 20.10
N THR A 12 3.46 -5.83 21.37
CA THR A 12 4.68 -6.46 21.87
C THR A 12 4.42 -7.91 22.25
N GLY A 13 5.18 -8.84 21.65
CA GLY A 13 4.97 -10.29 21.77
C GLY A 13 4.08 -10.85 20.65
N GLY A 14 4.22 -12.15 20.36
CA GLY A 14 3.40 -12.81 19.35
C GLY A 14 1.96 -13.00 19.84
N ARG A 15 0.97 -12.53 19.06
CA ARG A 15 -0.45 -12.80 19.33
C ARG A 15 -1.10 -13.47 18.13
N SER A 16 -1.62 -14.68 18.34
CA SER A 16 -2.40 -15.43 17.35
C SER A 16 -3.89 -15.21 17.55
N GLY A 17 -4.64 -15.12 16.44
CA GLY A 17 -6.10 -14.98 16.45
C GLY A 17 -6.57 -13.54 16.26
N ASN A 18 -7.88 -13.34 16.45
CA ASN A 18 -8.52 -12.03 16.29
C ASN A 18 -8.30 -11.16 17.52
N VAL A 19 -8.08 -9.87 17.29
CA VAL A 19 -7.97 -8.83 18.30
C VAL A 19 -9.06 -7.79 18.03
N GLU A 20 -9.88 -7.51 19.02
CA GLU A 20 -10.83 -6.40 18.96
C GLU A 20 -10.08 -5.09 19.22
N LEU A 21 -10.16 -4.16 18.26
CA LEU A 21 -9.56 -2.84 18.38
C LEU A 21 -10.65 -1.78 18.32
N ALA A 22 -10.58 -0.80 19.23
CA ALA A 22 -11.42 0.39 19.25
C ALA A 22 -10.60 1.63 18.90
N LEU A 23 -10.54 1.94 17.61
CA LEU A 23 -9.74 3.03 17.03
C LEU A 23 -10.43 4.37 17.30
N PRO A 24 -9.82 5.29 18.08
CA PRO A 24 -10.40 6.60 18.33
C PRO A 24 -10.36 7.46 17.06
N LEU A 25 -11.39 8.27 16.85
CA LEU A 25 -11.51 9.19 15.73
C LEU A 25 -11.81 10.61 16.25
N PRO A 26 -11.50 11.64 15.44
CA PRO A 26 -11.93 13.00 15.74
C PRO A 26 -13.45 13.10 15.91
N GLN A 27 -13.92 14.12 16.61
CA GLN A 27 -15.35 14.39 16.73
C GLN A 27 -16.00 14.67 15.37
N GLY A 28 -17.30 14.39 15.24
CA GLY A 28 -18.06 14.54 14.00
C GLY A 28 -18.08 13.30 13.09
N TYR A 29 -17.55 12.16 13.58
CA TYR A 29 -17.55 10.89 12.86
C TYR A 29 -18.64 9.92 13.32
N GLY A 30 -19.27 10.15 14.47
CA GLY A 30 -20.31 9.28 15.01
C GLY A 30 -21.45 9.04 14.02
N GLY A 31 -21.85 7.77 13.89
CA GLY A 31 -22.89 7.32 12.97
C GLY A 31 -22.44 7.19 11.51
N ARG A 32 -21.19 7.54 11.17
CA ARG A 32 -20.67 7.42 9.80
C ARG A 32 -20.00 6.07 9.59
N GLN A 33 -20.00 5.62 8.35
CA GLN A 33 -19.13 4.53 7.91
C GLN A 33 -17.74 5.07 7.58
N VAL A 34 -16.73 4.37 8.08
CA VAL A 34 -15.31 4.63 7.80
C VAL A 34 -14.67 3.38 7.21
N GLN A 35 -13.66 3.57 6.38
CA GLN A 35 -12.81 2.49 5.89
C GLN A 35 -11.57 2.39 6.76
N VAL A 36 -11.36 1.22 7.36
CA VAL A 36 -10.13 0.87 8.08
C VAL A 36 -9.29 -0.02 7.20
N TRP A 37 -8.04 0.36 7.04
CA TRP A 37 -7.07 -0.32 6.21
C TRP A 37 -5.94 -0.81 7.10
N HIS A 38 -5.53 -2.05 6.89
CA HIS A 38 -4.35 -2.63 7.53
C HIS A 38 -3.71 -3.62 6.57
N CYS A 39 -2.44 -3.98 6.78
CA CYS A 39 -1.94 -5.18 6.11
C CYS A 39 -2.32 -6.40 6.94
N LYS A 40 -2.69 -7.45 6.23
CA LYS A 40 -2.96 -8.77 6.76
C LYS A 40 -2.09 -9.73 5.99
N ALA A 41 -1.17 -10.39 6.69
CA ALA A 41 -0.03 -11.08 6.11
C ALA A 41 0.77 -10.16 5.17
N ASP A 42 0.49 -10.21 3.87
CA ASP A 42 1.25 -9.61 2.77
C ASP A 42 0.43 -8.69 1.85
N HIS A 43 -0.85 -8.46 2.15
CA HIS A 43 -1.73 -7.61 1.35
C HIS A 43 -2.54 -6.64 2.21
N VAL A 44 -3.02 -5.56 1.60
CA VAL A 44 -3.87 -4.57 2.25
C VAL A 44 -5.30 -5.08 2.31
N GLU A 45 -5.83 -5.26 3.53
CA GLU A 45 -7.24 -5.55 3.78
C GLU A 45 -7.99 -4.24 4.09
N LYS A 46 -9.20 -4.10 3.54
CA LYS A 46 -10.08 -2.94 3.73
C LYS A 46 -11.36 -3.40 4.42
N MET A 47 -11.69 -2.78 5.55
CA MET A 47 -12.88 -3.09 6.32
C MET A 47 -13.74 -1.84 6.48
N THR A 48 -15.04 -1.96 6.23
CA THR A 48 -16.00 -0.88 6.51
C THR A 48 -16.55 -1.04 7.91
N LEU A 49 -16.36 -0.02 8.75
CA LEU A 49 -16.83 0.00 10.13
C LEU A 49 -17.76 1.19 10.37
N THR A 50 -18.79 0.98 11.18
CA THR A 50 -19.66 2.06 11.67
C THR A 50 -19.04 2.66 12.92
N VAL A 51 -18.90 3.98 12.94
CA VAL A 51 -18.36 4.70 14.10
C VAL A 51 -19.46 4.85 15.16
N SER A 52 -19.23 4.31 16.34
CA SER A 52 -20.08 4.53 17.51
C SER A 52 -19.44 5.60 18.40
N GLY A 53 -20.16 6.70 18.65
CA GLY A 53 -19.61 7.87 19.34
C GLY A 53 -18.44 8.49 18.56
N ASN A 54 -17.22 8.24 19.03
CA ASN A 54 -15.99 8.67 18.38
C ASN A 54 -15.01 7.51 18.12
N ARG A 55 -15.46 6.25 18.12
CA ARG A 55 -14.58 5.10 17.91
C ARG A 55 -15.12 4.19 16.81
N ALA A 56 -14.21 3.67 16.00
CA ALA A 56 -14.49 2.56 15.09
C ALA A 56 -14.00 1.27 15.75
N THR A 57 -14.90 0.33 15.99
CA THR A 57 -14.59 -0.95 16.64
C THR A 57 -14.68 -2.09 15.63
N GLY A 58 -13.68 -2.96 15.59
CA GLY A 58 -13.66 -4.12 14.70
C GLY A 58 -12.73 -5.22 15.21
N LEU A 59 -12.92 -6.44 14.68
CA LEU A 59 -12.04 -7.57 14.91
C LEU A 59 -11.02 -7.66 13.78
N PHE A 60 -9.74 -7.69 14.15
CA PHE A 60 -8.63 -7.67 13.21
C PHE A 60 -7.68 -8.84 13.49
N SER A 61 -6.92 -9.27 12.49
CA SER A 61 -5.89 -10.30 12.62
C SER A 61 -4.64 -9.90 11.84
N SER A 62 -3.49 -10.49 12.18
CA SER A 62 -2.21 -10.18 11.52
C SER A 62 -1.93 -8.68 11.49
N LEU A 63 -1.87 -8.06 12.67
CA LEU A 63 -1.86 -6.62 12.86
C LEU A 63 -0.51 -5.99 12.44
N SER A 64 -0.43 -5.48 11.23
CA SER A 64 0.59 -4.52 10.79
C SER A 64 0.00 -3.09 10.81
N PRO A 65 0.73 -2.03 10.40
CA PRO A 65 0.27 -0.64 10.54
C PRO A 65 -1.16 -0.38 10.04
N PHE A 66 -1.93 0.43 10.78
CA PHE A 66 -3.34 0.75 10.52
C PHE A 66 -3.55 2.18 10.00
N ALA A 67 -4.53 2.37 9.13
CA ALA A 67 -5.01 3.68 8.71
C ALA A 67 -6.55 3.72 8.65
N VAL A 68 -7.15 4.82 9.11
CA VAL A 68 -8.62 5.00 9.11
C VAL A 68 -9.02 6.23 8.28
N PHE A 69 -10.02 6.04 7.42
CA PHE A 69 -10.48 7.04 6.44
C PHE A 69 -11.98 7.32 6.57
N ALA A 70 -12.34 8.61 6.55
CA ALA A 70 -13.73 9.03 6.35
C ALA A 70 -14.10 8.93 4.86
N GLY A 71 -15.07 8.09 4.53
CA GLY A 71 -15.58 7.94 3.17
C GLY A 71 -14.87 6.87 2.34
N SER A 72 -15.33 6.70 1.10
CA SER A 72 -14.80 5.72 0.16
C SER A 72 -13.67 6.31 -0.66
N GLY A 73 -12.48 5.75 -0.59
CA GLY A 73 -11.38 6.13 -1.47
C GLY A 73 -10.07 5.53 -1.01
N THR A 74 -9.28 5.07 -1.97
CA THR A 74 -7.89 4.73 -1.72
C THR A 74 -7.07 6.01 -1.53
N PRO A 75 -6.44 6.28 -0.36
CA PRO A 75 -5.40 7.29 -0.28
C PRO A 75 -4.39 7.05 -1.39
N GLN A 76 -4.08 8.12 -2.12
CA GLN A 76 -3.00 8.10 -3.09
C GLN A 76 -1.70 7.97 -2.30
N THR A 77 -1.14 6.75 -2.25
CA THR A 77 0.24 6.54 -1.87
C THR A 77 1.12 7.21 -2.91
N GLY A 78 2.30 7.71 -2.52
CA GLY A 78 3.16 8.58 -3.33
C GLY A 78 3.79 7.94 -4.58
N ASP A 79 3.15 6.94 -5.16
CA ASP A 79 3.61 6.18 -6.31
C ASP A 79 3.43 6.99 -7.59
N GLY A 80 4.33 7.95 -7.81
CA GLY A 80 4.47 8.69 -9.06
C GLY A 80 5.32 7.93 -10.07
N SER A 81 4.84 6.80 -10.60
CA SER A 81 5.56 6.10 -11.67
C SER A 81 5.42 6.86 -12.99
N ASN A 82 6.54 7.23 -13.65
CA ASN A 82 6.52 7.83 -14.98
C ASN A 82 6.71 6.75 -16.06
N PRO A 83 5.67 6.42 -16.85
CA PRO A 83 5.76 5.35 -17.86
C PRO A 83 6.82 5.61 -18.93
N TRP A 84 7.07 6.88 -19.27
CA TRP A 84 8.05 7.26 -20.29
C TRP A 84 9.49 7.07 -19.82
N LEU A 85 9.75 7.27 -18.52
CA LEU A 85 11.06 6.96 -17.93
C LEU A 85 11.37 5.46 -18.04
N TRP A 86 10.40 4.61 -17.71
CA TRP A 86 10.55 3.16 -17.81
C TRP A 86 10.68 2.67 -19.25
N ALA A 87 9.89 3.23 -20.18
CA ALA A 87 10.01 2.93 -21.60
C ALA A 87 11.38 3.35 -22.17
N GLY A 88 11.88 4.52 -21.78
CA GLY A 88 13.20 5.01 -22.17
C GLY A 88 14.34 4.11 -21.67
N LEU A 89 14.30 3.72 -20.39
CA LEU A 89 15.27 2.77 -19.82
C LEU A 89 15.22 1.40 -20.50
N GLY A 90 14.02 0.90 -20.81
CA GLY A 90 13.85 -0.36 -21.55
C GLY A 90 14.44 -0.31 -22.95
N ALA A 91 14.20 0.77 -23.70
CA ALA A 91 14.76 0.97 -25.03
C ALA A 91 16.30 1.05 -25.01
N LEU A 92 16.87 1.74 -24.02
CA LEU A 92 18.32 1.90 -23.87
C LEU A 92 19.01 0.56 -23.57
N ALA A 93 18.40 -0.27 -22.71
CA ALA A 93 18.90 -1.61 -22.40
C ALA A 93 18.87 -2.53 -23.63
N LEU A 94 17.80 -2.50 -24.43
CA LEU A 94 17.68 -3.28 -25.67
C LEU A 94 18.72 -2.84 -26.72
N ALA A 95 18.96 -1.54 -26.85
CA ALA A 95 19.98 -1.02 -27.77
C ALA A 95 21.39 -1.49 -27.38
N ALA A 96 21.73 -1.48 -26.09
CA ALA A 96 23.01 -1.97 -25.59
C ALA A 96 23.21 -3.47 -25.87
N LEU A 97 22.19 -4.29 -25.61
CA LEU A 97 22.21 -5.73 -25.91
C LEU A 97 22.34 -5.99 -27.43
N GLY A 98 21.58 -5.27 -28.25
CA GLY A 98 21.66 -5.36 -29.70
C GLY A 98 23.04 -4.98 -30.24
N GLY A 99 23.61 -3.89 -29.74
CA GLY A 99 24.97 -3.45 -30.08
C GLY A 99 26.03 -4.48 -29.71
N LEU A 100 25.94 -5.06 -28.51
CA LEU A 100 26.85 -6.10 -28.04
C LEU A 100 26.77 -7.36 -28.91
N LEU A 101 25.56 -7.81 -29.27
CA LEU A 101 25.34 -8.95 -30.14
C LEU A 101 25.93 -8.72 -31.54
N LEU A 102 25.70 -7.55 -32.13
CA LEU A 102 26.26 -7.19 -33.43
C LEU A 102 27.79 -7.13 -33.41
N TRP A 103 28.37 -6.58 -32.34
CA TRP A 103 29.81 -6.53 -32.15
C TRP A 103 30.42 -7.93 -32.03
N ARG A 104 29.83 -8.82 -31.20
CA ARG A 104 30.27 -10.22 -31.08
C ARG A 104 30.21 -10.97 -32.41
N ARG A 105 29.15 -10.79 -33.19
CA ARG A 105 29.01 -11.41 -34.53
C ARG A 105 30.01 -10.86 -35.55
N ARG A 106 30.50 -9.63 -35.37
CA ARG A 106 31.52 -9.05 -36.24
C ARG A 106 32.94 -9.46 -35.84
N ALA A 107 33.20 -9.61 -34.54
CA ALA A 107 34.47 -10.12 -34.02
C ALA A 107 34.71 -11.58 -34.41
N ALA A 108 33.69 -12.45 -34.26
CA ALA A 108 33.79 -13.87 -34.62
C ALA A 108 33.90 -14.15 -36.14
N ARG A 109 33.60 -13.16 -36.99
CA ARG A 109 33.77 -13.26 -38.46
C ARG A 109 35.12 -12.74 -38.96
N ARG A 110 35.94 -12.18 -38.06
CA ARG A 110 37.28 -11.64 -38.37
C ARG A 110 38.42 -12.56 -37.94
N THR A 111 38.09 -13.63 -37.22
CA THR A 111 38.96 -14.77 -36.90
C THR A 111 38.70 -15.89 -37.89
#